data_AF-A0A6L8UYY9-F1
#
_entry.id   AF-A0A6L8UYY9-F1
#
_cell.length_a   1.000
_cell.length_b   1.000
_cell.length_c   1.000
_cell.angle_alpha   90.00
_cell.angle_beta   90.00
_cell.angle_gamma   90.00
#
_symmetry.space_group_name_H-M   'P 1'
#
loop_
_entity.id
_entity.type
_entity.pdbx_description
1 polymer ?
#
loop_
_entity_poly.entity_id
_entity_poly.type
_entity_poly.pdbx_seq_one_letter_code
_entity_poly.pdbx_strand_id
1 'polypeptide(L)'
;MLFNIIVGFVIPWVFGIYLYRKSRIIVFLISPITVTIAGLINDTGYHLNFWDFTPFIENDETLSALPLDLGLYPVMAGYMIYWIRKNNRHVLLKIGCLCLATTALEFLAFIFGKVEYSNHWTIGWTFVSYMLAYSLVYLYYRLLIRYGYFK
;
A
#
# COMPACT_ATOMS: atom_id res chain seq x y z
N MET A 1 4.69 14.39 -10.96
CA MET A 1 5.06 13.04 -11.42
C MET A 1 6.43 12.60 -10.92
N LEU A 2 7.52 13.32 -11.21
CA LEU A 2 8.88 12.93 -10.76
C LEU A 2 8.96 12.68 -9.24
N PHE A 3 8.32 13.53 -8.44
CA PHE A 3 8.23 13.33 -6.98
C PHE A 3 7.61 11.98 -6.61
N ASN A 4 6.47 11.62 -7.21
CA ASN A 4 5.77 10.36 -6.96
C ASN A 4 6.62 9.17 -7.41
N ILE A 5 7.36 9.28 -8.51
CA ILE A 5 8.31 8.24 -8.95
C ILE A 5 9.41 8.05 -7.90
N ILE A 6 10.04 9.14 -7.44
CA ILE A 6 11.15 9.03 -6.48
C ILE A 6 10.66 8.49 -5.12
N VAL A 7 9.61 9.10 -4.57
CA VAL A 7 9.13 8.83 -3.21
C VAL A 7 8.19 7.62 -3.16
N GLY A 8 7.34 7.45 -4.16
CA GLY A 8 6.37 6.36 -4.25
C GLY A 8 6.96 5.07 -4.82
N PHE A 9 7.99 5.13 -5.68
CA PHE A 9 8.57 3.95 -6.32
C PHE A 9 10.04 3.70 -5.97
N VAL A 10 10.94 4.62 -6.29
CA VAL A 10 12.39 4.39 -6.18
C VAL A 10 12.82 4.16 -4.73
N ILE A 11 12.47 5.07 -3.82
CA ILE A 11 12.83 4.97 -2.39
C ILE A 11 12.24 3.68 -1.78
N PRO A 12 10.93 3.38 -1.94
CA PRO A 12 10.36 2.12 -1.46
C PRO A 12 11.08 0.88 -1.98
N TRP A 13 11.44 0.83 -3.26
CA TRP A 13 12.13 -0.34 -3.81
C TRP A 13 13.57 -0.51 -3.32
N VAL A 14 14.25 0.53 -2.81
CA VAL A 14 15.50 0.34 -2.05
C VAL A 14 15.24 -0.56 -0.83
N PHE A 15 14.16 -0.31 -0.09
CA PHE A 15 13.73 -1.20 1.00
C PHE A 15 13.19 -2.54 0.48
N GLY A 16 12.54 -2.56 -0.69
CA GLY A 16 12.10 -3.77 -1.37
C GLY A 16 13.26 -4.72 -1.71
N ILE A 17 14.41 -4.19 -2.15
CA ILE A 17 15.63 -4.98 -2.42
C ILE A 17 16.15 -5.61 -1.12
N TYR A 18 16.15 -4.87 -0.01
CA TYR A 18 16.50 -5.44 1.30
C TYR A 18 15.53 -6.57 1.70
N LEU A 19 14.22 -6.36 1.52
CA LEU A 19 13.20 -7.37 1.79
C LEU A 19 13.38 -8.61 0.91
N TYR A 20 13.71 -8.44 -0.38
CA TYR A 20 14.02 -9.52 -1.30
C TYR A 20 15.16 -10.40 -0.79
N ARG A 21 16.23 -9.78 -0.28
CA ARG A 21 17.36 -10.51 0.32
C ARG A 21 16.97 -11.32 1.56
N LYS A 22 15.94 -10.89 2.31
CA LYS A 22 15.42 -11.61 3.48
C LYS A 22 14.41 -12.69 3.13
N SER A 23 13.52 -12.43 2.17
CA SER A 23 12.46 -13.38 1.78
C SER A 23 11.94 -13.08 0.38
N ARG A 24 12.62 -13.64 -0.64
CA ARG A 24 12.24 -13.54 -2.06
C ARG A 24 10.78 -13.91 -2.34
N ILE A 25 10.28 -14.94 -1.66
CA ILE A 25 8.91 -15.42 -1.82
C ILE A 25 7.85 -14.39 -1.41
N ILE A 26 8.16 -13.51 -0.45
CA ILE A 26 7.24 -12.42 -0.06
C ILE A 26 7.15 -11.43 -1.21
N VAL A 27 8.28 -11.01 -1.78
CA VAL A 27 8.28 -10.07 -2.90
C VAL A 27 7.55 -10.65 -4.12
N PHE A 28 7.79 -11.91 -4.46
CA PHE A 28 7.15 -12.51 -5.64
C PHE A 28 5.65 -12.79 -5.47
N LEU A 29 5.18 -13.14 -4.28
CA LEU A 29 3.78 -13.52 -4.08
C LEU A 29 2.91 -12.39 -3.50
N ILE A 30 3.48 -11.53 -2.64
CA ILE A 30 2.72 -10.48 -1.95
C ILE A 30 2.69 -9.19 -2.77
N SER A 31 3.75 -8.84 -3.51
CA SER A 31 3.76 -7.60 -4.27
C SER A 31 2.68 -7.57 -5.36
N PRO A 32 2.50 -8.59 -6.23
CA PRO A 32 1.48 -8.53 -7.29
C PRO A 32 0.05 -8.37 -6.75
N ILE A 33 -0.33 -9.16 -5.74
CA ILE A 33 -1.68 -9.04 -5.15
C ILE A 33 -1.90 -7.68 -4.49
N THR A 34 -0.85 -7.10 -3.89
CA THR A 34 -0.95 -5.78 -3.27
C THR A 34 -1.12 -4.70 -4.33
N VAL A 35 -0.37 -4.76 -5.44
CA VAL A 35 -0.55 -3.85 -6.59
C VAL A 35 -1.99 -3.91 -7.09
N THR A 36 -2.56 -5.12 -7.24
CA THR A 36 -3.95 -5.29 -7.70
C THR A 36 -4.96 -4.70 -6.71
N ILE A 37 -4.79 -4.94 -5.41
CA ILE A 37 -5.69 -4.38 -4.38
C ILE A 37 -5.57 -2.87 -4.33
N ALA A 38 -4.34 -2.34 -4.36
CA ALA A 38 -4.10 -0.90 -4.30
C ALA A 38 -4.68 -0.18 -5.52
N GLY A 39 -4.40 -0.69 -6.72
CA GLY A 39 -4.99 -0.18 -7.97
C GLY A 39 -6.52 -0.22 -7.92
N LEU A 40 -7.13 -1.34 -7.52
CA LEU A 40 -8.59 -1.42 -7.41
C LEU A 40 -9.18 -0.38 -6.45
N ILE A 41 -8.58 -0.18 -5.28
CA ILE A 41 -9.04 0.79 -4.29
C ILE A 41 -8.86 2.22 -4.81
N ASN A 42 -7.71 2.51 -5.43
CA ASN A 42 -7.40 3.81 -6.01
C ASN A 42 -8.32 4.14 -7.19
N ASP A 43 -8.47 3.24 -8.16
CA ASP A 43 -9.40 3.39 -9.29
C ASP A 43 -10.83 3.68 -8.79
N THR A 44 -11.27 2.96 -7.75
CA THR A 44 -12.59 3.19 -7.14
C THR A 44 -12.65 4.55 -6.45
N GLY A 45 -11.59 4.94 -5.73
CA GLY A 45 -11.49 6.23 -5.05
C GLY A 45 -11.56 7.42 -6.00
N TYR A 46 -10.79 7.36 -7.10
CA TYR A 46 -10.79 8.36 -8.17
C TYR A 46 -12.16 8.43 -8.85
N HIS A 47 -12.73 7.28 -9.23
CA HIS A 47 -14.05 7.24 -9.87
C HIS A 47 -15.17 7.84 -8.99
N LEU A 48 -15.07 7.69 -7.66
CA LEU A 48 -16.00 8.27 -6.69
C LEU A 48 -15.60 9.69 -6.24
N ASN A 49 -14.53 10.26 -6.79
CA ASN A 49 -13.95 11.56 -6.44
C ASN A 49 -13.74 11.71 -4.92
N PHE A 50 -13.21 10.67 -4.26
CA PHE A 50 -12.90 10.72 -2.83
C PHE A 50 -11.55 11.38 -2.56
N TRP A 51 -10.54 11.12 -3.38
CA TRP A 51 -9.23 11.75 -3.28
C TRP A 51 -8.56 11.78 -4.64
N ASP A 52 -7.57 12.66 -4.79
CA ASP A 52 -6.74 12.74 -5.99
C ASP A 52 -5.27 13.00 -5.63
N PHE A 53 -4.37 12.36 -6.37
CA PHE A 53 -2.93 12.61 -6.24
C PHE A 53 -2.45 13.60 -7.29
N THR A 54 -1.66 14.58 -6.87
CA THR A 54 -0.97 15.47 -7.82
C THR A 54 0.16 14.71 -8.54
N PRO A 55 0.43 15.01 -9.83
CA PRO A 55 -0.21 16.04 -10.65
C PRO A 55 -1.61 15.61 -11.11
N PHE A 56 -2.53 16.55 -11.25
CA PHE A 56 -3.81 16.26 -11.88
C PHE A 56 -3.57 15.95 -13.37
N ILE A 57 -3.93 14.75 -13.79
CA ILE A 57 -3.86 14.33 -15.19
C ILE A 57 -5.30 14.15 -15.62
N GLU A 58 -5.77 15.08 -16.44
CA GLU A 58 -7.16 15.09 -16.89
C GLU A 58 -7.49 13.78 -17.62
N ASN A 59 -8.58 13.13 -17.19
CA ASN A 59 -9.04 11.82 -17.68
C ASN A 59 -8.13 10.62 -17.35
N ASP A 60 -7.10 10.78 -16.51
CA ASP A 60 -6.21 9.68 -16.10
C ASP A 60 -5.57 9.89 -14.71
N GLU A 61 -6.43 10.06 -13.69
CA GLU A 61 -6.04 10.30 -12.30
C GLU A 61 -5.16 9.17 -11.72
N THR A 62 -5.36 7.96 -12.23
CA THR A 62 -4.66 6.75 -11.85
C THR A 62 -3.15 6.81 -12.07
N LEU A 63 -2.71 7.47 -13.15
CA LEU A 63 -1.29 7.59 -13.47
C LEU A 63 -0.49 8.28 -12.37
N SER A 64 -1.12 9.20 -11.62
CA SER A 64 -0.46 9.92 -10.54
C SER A 64 -0.18 9.06 -9.33
N ALA A 65 -1.01 8.06 -9.07
CA ALA A 65 -0.80 7.10 -7.99
C ALA A 65 -0.03 5.85 -8.39
N LEU A 66 0.10 5.56 -9.69
CA LEU A 66 0.80 4.39 -10.20
C LEU A 66 2.18 4.14 -9.55
N PRO A 67 3.04 5.15 -9.30
CA PRO A 67 4.30 4.91 -8.59
C PRO A 67 4.12 4.36 -7.17
N LEU A 68 3.11 4.82 -6.42
CA LEU A 68 2.78 4.35 -5.08
C LEU A 68 2.20 2.93 -5.13
N ASP A 69 1.32 2.67 -6.10
CA ASP A 69 0.71 1.36 -6.37
C ASP A 69 1.75 0.30 -6.68
N LEU A 70 2.77 0.64 -7.46
CA LEU A 70 3.84 -0.28 -7.84
C LEU A 70 5.01 -0.33 -6.85
N GLY A 71 5.08 0.61 -5.90
CA GLY A 71 6.22 0.77 -5.01
C GLY A 71 5.84 0.74 -3.53
N LEU A 72 5.37 1.88 -3.02
CA LEU A 72 5.11 2.08 -1.59
C LEU A 72 4.22 0.99 -1.01
N TYR A 73 3.04 0.76 -1.60
CA TYR A 73 2.06 -0.18 -1.07
C TYR A 73 2.55 -1.63 -1.08
N PRO A 74 3.04 -2.21 -2.19
CA PRO A 74 3.55 -3.58 -2.20
C PRO A 74 4.77 -3.78 -1.30
N VAL A 75 5.63 -2.77 -1.14
CA VAL A 75 6.78 -2.85 -0.22
C VAL A 75 6.29 -2.86 1.24
N MET A 76 5.40 -1.94 1.61
CA MET A 76 4.82 -1.87 2.96
C MET A 76 4.09 -3.16 3.34
N ALA A 77 3.25 -3.67 2.45
CA ALA A 77 2.56 -4.95 2.61
C ALA A 77 3.55 -6.13 2.74
N GLY A 78 4.63 -6.12 1.96
CA GLY A 78 5.71 -7.11 2.08
C GLY A 78 6.35 -7.10 3.47
N TYR A 79 6.65 -5.91 4.01
CA TYR A 79 7.18 -5.78 5.38
C TYR A 79 6.18 -6.21 6.45
N MET A 80 4.90 -5.91 6.27
CA MET A 80 3.83 -6.38 7.14
C MET A 80 3.84 -7.91 7.26
N ILE A 81 3.82 -8.60 6.11
CA ILE A 81 3.82 -10.06 6.07
C ILE A 81 5.13 -10.63 6.63
N TYR A 82 6.27 -10.02 6.31
CA TYR A 82 7.55 -10.42 6.88
C TYR A 82 7.57 -10.32 8.42
N TRP A 83 7.03 -9.24 8.98
CA TRP A 83 6.95 -9.06 10.43
C TRP A 83 5.99 -10.03 11.10
N ILE A 84 4.84 -10.32 10.48
CA ILE A 84 3.89 -11.33 10.94
C ILE A 84 4.52 -12.72 10.89
N ARG A 85 5.24 -13.06 9.82
CA ARG A 85 5.89 -14.37 9.68
C ARG A 85 7.00 -14.59 10.71
N LYS A 86 7.80 -13.55 10.99
CA LYS A 86 8.87 -13.65 12.01
C LYS A 86 8.32 -13.87 13.42
N ASN A 87 7.12 -13.37 13.70
CA ASN A 87 6.45 -13.56 14.98
C ASN A 87 4.93 -13.45 14.79
N ASN A 88 4.18 -14.54 14.94
CA ASN A 88 2.73 -14.50 14.70
C ASN A 88 1.92 -13.93 15.89
N ARG A 89 2.57 -13.43 16.95
CA ARG A 89 1.87 -12.77 18.05
C ARG A 89 1.38 -11.38 17.63
N HIS A 90 0.17 -11.03 18.09
CA HIS A 90 -0.47 -9.73 17.90
C HIS A 90 -0.57 -9.28 16.43
N VAL A 91 -1.04 -10.17 15.55
CA VAL A 91 -1.20 -9.87 14.11
C VAL A 91 -1.99 -8.58 13.87
N LEU A 92 -3.12 -8.40 14.58
CA LEU A 92 -3.96 -7.20 14.42
C LEU A 92 -3.21 -5.92 14.79
N LEU A 93 -2.36 -5.95 15.83
CA LEU A 93 -1.53 -4.79 16.17
C LEU A 93 -0.54 -4.47 15.05
N LYS A 94 0.05 -5.49 14.41
CA LYS A 94 1.00 -5.27 13.30
C LYS A 94 0.31 -4.67 12.08
N ILE A 95 -0.86 -5.20 11.72
CA ILE A 95 -1.69 -4.62 10.66
C ILE A 95 -2.02 -3.17 11.02
N GLY A 96 -2.49 -2.91 12.23
CA GLY A 96 -2.79 -1.56 12.72
C GLY A 96 -1.60 -0.62 12.67
N CYS A 97 -0.40 -1.06 13.06
CA CYS A 97 0.82 -0.27 12.96
C CYS A 97 1.15 0.12 11.51
N LEU A 98 1.00 -0.82 10.57
CA LEU A 98 1.23 -0.53 9.15
C LEU A 98 0.15 0.40 8.58
N CYS A 99 -1.11 0.23 8.98
CA CYS A 99 -2.18 1.18 8.62
C CYS A 99 -1.83 2.59 9.10
N LEU A 100 -1.49 2.74 10.38
CA LEU A 100 -1.11 4.04 10.95
C LEU A 100 0.11 4.65 10.25
N ALA A 101 1.13 3.85 9.95
CA ALA A 101 2.31 4.32 9.23
C ALA A 101 1.95 4.82 7.81
N THR A 102 1.10 4.09 7.10
CA THR A 102 0.70 4.45 5.72
C THR A 102 -0.21 5.69 5.72
N THR A 103 -1.17 5.75 6.65
CA THR A 103 -1.99 6.94 6.87
C THR A 103 -1.16 8.16 7.27
N ALA A 104 -0.12 7.99 8.09
CA ALA A 104 0.78 9.08 8.45
C ALA A 104 1.56 9.59 7.23
N LEU A 105 2.03 8.70 6.35
CA LEU A 105 2.68 9.09 5.09
C LEU A 105 1.72 9.84 4.18
N GLU A 106 0.47 9.39 4.08
CA GLU A 106 -0.54 10.10 3.29
C GLU A 106 -0.92 11.44 3.90
N PHE A 107 -1.01 11.53 5.22
CA PHE A 107 -1.24 12.80 5.91
C PHE A 107 -0.11 13.81 5.63
N LEU A 108 1.14 13.36 5.60
CA LEU A 108 2.26 14.19 5.16
C LEU A 108 2.07 14.62 3.70
N ALA A 109 1.70 13.70 2.81
CA ALA A 109 1.43 14.00 1.41
C ALA A 109 0.30 15.05 1.27
N PHE A 110 -0.76 14.94 2.07
CA PHE A 110 -1.85 15.91 2.16
C PHE A 110 -1.36 17.29 2.59
N ILE A 111 -0.56 17.39 3.66
CA ILE A 111 0.03 18.67 4.11
C ILE A 111 0.91 19.31 3.02
N PHE A 112 1.63 18.49 2.24
CA PHE A 112 2.47 18.96 1.14
C PHE A 112 1.70 19.23 -0.16
N GLY A 113 0.36 19.19 -0.15
CA GLY A 113 -0.48 19.41 -1.32
C GLY A 113 -0.27 18.35 -2.40
N LYS A 114 0.08 17.12 -2.02
CA LYS A 114 0.26 15.98 -2.93
C LYS A 114 -0.96 15.11 -3.04
N VAL A 115 -1.84 15.17 -2.05
CA VAL A 115 -3.14 14.50 -2.01
C VAL A 115 -4.18 15.55 -1.67
N GLU A 116 -5.28 15.56 -2.39
CA GLU A 116 -6.46 16.36 -2.08
C GLU A 116 -7.64 15.43 -1.79
N TYR A 117 -8.45 15.79 -0.79
CA TYR A 117 -9.63 15.03 -0.39
C TYR A 117 -10.90 15.76 -0.81
N SER A 118 -11.86 14.99 -1.31
CA SER A 118 -13.14 15.46 -1.86
C SER A 118 -14.28 14.58 -1.34
N ASN A 119 -15.54 14.95 -1.62
CA ASN A 119 -16.74 14.16 -1.29
C ASN A 119 -16.81 13.64 0.17
N HIS A 120 -16.45 14.51 1.13
CA HIS A 120 -16.41 14.19 2.56
C HIS A 120 -15.44 13.06 2.96
N TRP A 121 -14.52 12.69 2.07
CA TRP A 121 -13.41 11.83 2.42
C TRP A 121 -12.52 12.52 3.46
N THR A 122 -12.00 11.73 4.39
CA THR A 122 -11.16 12.24 5.47
C THR A 122 -9.98 11.32 5.69
N ILE A 123 -9.00 11.80 6.46
CA ILE A 123 -7.88 10.97 6.90
C ILE A 123 -8.34 9.73 7.71
N GLY A 124 -9.51 9.82 8.37
CA GLY A 124 -10.12 8.67 9.05
C GLY A 124 -10.57 7.60 8.07
N TRP A 125 -11.21 7.98 6.97
CA TRP A 125 -11.60 7.04 5.91
C TRP A 125 -10.39 6.43 5.19
N THR A 126 -9.32 7.21 5.04
CA THR A 126 -8.02 6.73 4.56
C THR A 126 -7.43 5.63 5.46
N PHE A 127 -7.51 5.80 6.78
CA PHE A 127 -7.11 4.72 7.69
C PHE A 127 -7.95 3.45 7.49
N VAL A 128 -9.27 3.61 7.31
CA VAL A 128 -10.18 2.48 7.07
C VAL A 128 -9.88 1.78 5.74
N SER A 129 -9.58 2.53 4.67
CA SER A 129 -9.21 1.93 3.36
C SER A 129 -7.91 1.14 3.46
N TYR A 130 -6.89 1.65 4.15
CA TYR A 130 -5.66 0.88 4.41
C TYR A 130 -5.90 -0.35 5.28
N MET A 131 -6.77 -0.25 6.29
CA MET A 131 -7.16 -1.40 7.12
C MET A 131 -7.82 -2.49 6.28
N LEU A 132 -8.70 -2.12 5.35
CA LEU A 132 -9.28 -3.05 4.38
C LEU A 132 -8.20 -3.68 3.49
N ALA A 133 -7.36 -2.86 2.86
CA ALA A 133 -6.32 -3.31 1.93
C ALA A 133 -5.35 -4.31 2.58
N TYR A 134 -4.78 -3.95 3.74
CA TYR A 134 -3.85 -4.82 4.46
C TYR A 134 -4.51 -6.08 5.01
N SER A 135 -5.78 -6.02 5.40
CA SER A 135 -6.53 -7.21 5.81
C SER A 135 -6.71 -8.18 4.64
N LEU A 136 -7.04 -7.69 3.45
CA LEU A 136 -7.14 -8.52 2.24
C LEU A 136 -5.80 -9.18 1.89
N VAL A 137 -4.69 -8.43 1.94
CA VAL A 137 -3.35 -8.99 1.74
C VAL A 137 -3.03 -10.07 2.78
N TYR A 138 -3.36 -9.85 4.05
CA TYR A 138 -3.15 -10.85 5.10
C TYR A 138 -4.01 -12.11 4.87
N LEU A 139 -5.26 -11.98 4.44
CA LEU A 139 -6.11 -13.12 4.08
C LEU A 139 -5.49 -13.92 2.92
N TYR A 140 -4.98 -13.24 1.90
CA TYR A 140 -4.27 -13.89 0.81
C TYR A 140 -3.01 -14.62 1.28
N TYR A 141 -2.20 -13.99 2.14
CA TYR A 141 -1.06 -14.66 2.77
C TYR A 141 -1.46 -15.92 3.55
N ARG A 142 -2.57 -15.89 4.28
CA ARG A 142 -3.11 -17.07 4.99
C ARG A 142 -3.51 -18.20 4.02
N LEU A 143 -4.06 -17.87 2.85
CA LEU A 143 -4.31 -18.85 1.80
C LEU A 143 -3.00 -19.47 1.29
N LEU A 144 -1.96 -18.66 1.06
CA LEU A 144 -0.66 -19.16 0.62
C LEU A 144 0.01 -20.11 1.64
N ILE A 145 -0.15 -19.85 2.95
CA ILE A 145 0.26 -20.82 3.98
C ILE A 145 -0.54 -22.11 3.84
N ARG A 146 -1.87 -22.03 3.72
CA ARG A 146 -2.75 -23.20 3.61
C ARG A 146 -2.39 -24.09 2.41
N TYR A 147 -1.97 -23.49 1.29
CA TYR A 147 -1.52 -24.19 0.09
C TYR A 147 -0.04 -24.60 0.11
N GLY A 148 0.70 -24.31 1.19
CA GLY A 148 2.08 -24.76 1.36
C GLY A 148 3.14 -23.94 0.62
N TYR A 149 2.80 -22.76 0.09
CA TYR A 149 3.79 -21.85 -0.51
C TYR A 149 4.72 -21.27 0.54
N PHE A 150 4.21 -21.00 1.75
CA PHE A 150 5.03 -20.61 2.90
C PHE A 150 5.21 -21.81 3.84
N LYS A 151 6.46 -22.25 3.98
CA LYS A 151 6.91 -23.16 5.05
C LYS A 151 7.19 -22.39 6.34
#